data_AF-A0A916VTL1-F1
#
_entry.id   AF-A0A916VTL1-F1
#
_cell.length_a   1.000
_cell.length_b   1.000
_cell.length_c   1.000
_cell.angle_alpha   90.00
_cell.angle_beta   90.00
_cell.angle_gamma   90.00
#
_symmetry.space_group_name_H-M   'P 1'
#
loop_
_entity.id
_entity.type
_entity.pdbx_description
1 polymer ?
#
loop_
_entity_poly.entity_id
_entity_poly.type
_entity_poly.pdbx_seq_one_letter_code
_entity_poly.pdbx_strand_id
1 'polypeptide(L)'
;MAQHAGYGRWCYNWGLSLWNAAYKDGYKPNARRLREVFTNHTKPLYPWMKNLSSRVYQYAFLNLGEAFKRFFQGLGKYPRFKKKGRSDSFTIDNCGKPIELNGWSHKLPFIGIVKTYEPIEATTKKITISRQAGDWYLSI
;
A
#
# COMPACT_ATOMS: atom_id res chain seq x y z
N MET A 1 6.67 8.14 -8.15
CA MET A 1 6.45 6.75 -7.65
C MET A 1 7.23 6.44 -6.36
N ALA A 2 8.53 6.73 -6.26
CA ALA A 2 9.34 6.41 -5.08
C ALA A 2 8.79 6.95 -3.74
N GLN A 3 8.26 8.18 -3.72
CA GLN A 3 7.65 8.77 -2.52
C GLN A 3 6.42 7.98 -2.05
N HIS A 4 5.57 7.51 -2.98
CA HIS A 4 4.39 6.71 -2.67
C HIS A 4 4.78 5.33 -2.12
N ALA A 5 5.79 4.67 -2.71
CA ALA A 5 6.32 3.41 -2.16
C ALA A 5 6.92 3.61 -0.75
N GLY A 6 7.67 4.68 -0.55
CA GLY A 6 8.22 5.05 0.76
C GLY A 6 7.13 5.29 1.81
N TYR A 7 6.05 5.97 1.42
CA TYR A 7 4.89 6.19 2.28
C TYR A 7 4.17 4.89 2.63
N GLY A 8 3.90 4.02 1.66
CA GLY A 8 3.30 2.71 1.90
C GLY A 8 4.15 1.85 2.85
N ARG A 9 5.48 1.87 2.67
CA ARG A 9 6.43 1.22 3.59
C ARG A 9 6.35 1.79 4.99
N TRP A 10 6.37 3.12 5.12
CA TRP A 10 6.32 3.79 6.42
C TRP A 10 5.02 3.44 7.17
N CYS A 11 3.88 3.53 6.50
CA CYS A 11 2.58 3.17 7.07
C CYS A 11 2.53 1.69 7.48
N TYR A 12 3.02 0.78 6.64
CA TYR A 12 3.07 -0.65 6.96
C TYR A 12 3.90 -0.90 8.24
N ASN A 13 5.08 -0.30 8.33
CA ASN A 13 5.97 -0.46 9.48
C ASN A 13 5.38 0.16 10.75
N TRP A 14 4.82 1.36 10.66
CA TRP A 14 4.10 1.98 11.77
C TRP A 14 2.95 1.09 12.26
N GLY A 15 2.16 0.57 11.32
CA GLY A 15 1.04 -0.32 11.63
C GLY A 15 1.48 -1.62 12.28
N LEU A 16 2.58 -2.22 11.82
CA LEU A 16 3.16 -3.42 12.42
C LEU A 16 3.67 -3.15 13.84
N SER A 17 4.31 -2.01 14.07
CA SER A 17 4.77 -1.61 15.41
C SER A 17 3.60 -1.51 16.39
N LEU A 18 2.52 -0.82 15.99
CA LEU A 18 1.33 -0.67 16.81
C LEU A 18 0.59 -1.99 17.01
N TRP A 19 0.53 -2.84 15.98
CA TRP A 19 -0.05 -4.18 16.07
C TRP A 19 0.69 -5.03 17.10
N ASN A 20 2.03 -5.01 17.08
CA ASN A 20 2.85 -5.78 18.00
C ASN A 20 2.70 -5.28 19.45
N ALA A 21 2.63 -3.97 19.67
CA ALA A 21 2.38 -3.39 20.98
C ALA A 21 1.00 -3.81 21.51
N ALA A 22 -0.05 -3.62 20.71
CA ALA A 22 -1.41 -4.00 21.08
C ALA A 22 -1.52 -5.50 21.42
N TYR A 23 -0.83 -6.37 20.65
CA TYR A 23 -0.83 -7.80 20.92
C TYR A 23 -0.10 -8.16 22.23
N LYS A 24 0.99 -7.45 22.55
CA LYS A 24 1.71 -7.58 23.83
C LYS A 24 0.82 -7.24 25.03
N ASP A 25 -0.04 -6.25 24.86
CA ASP A 25 -1.00 -5.80 25.87
C ASP A 25 -2.28 -6.68 25.91
N GLY A 26 -2.32 -7.78 25.15
CA GLY A 26 -3.44 -8.73 25.13
C GLY A 26 -4.62 -8.34 24.24
N TYR A 27 -4.51 -7.25 23.48
CA TYR A 27 -5.55 -6.85 22.53
C TYR A 27 -5.51 -7.67 21.25
N LYS A 28 -6.66 -7.70 20.55
CA LYS A 28 -6.80 -8.27 19.20
C LYS A 28 -6.86 -7.13 18.17
N PRO A 29 -5.70 -6.61 17.71
CA PRO A 29 -5.66 -5.57 16.69
C PRO A 29 -6.31 -6.02 15.38
N ASN A 30 -6.85 -5.06 14.63
CA ASN A 30 -7.40 -5.29 13.31
C ASN A 30 -7.07 -4.11 12.38
N ALA A 31 -7.10 -4.34 11.07
CA ALA A 31 -6.74 -3.34 10.06
C ALA A 31 -7.69 -2.12 10.03
N ARG A 32 -8.94 -2.28 10.50
CA ARG A 32 -9.91 -1.19 10.58
C ARG A 32 -9.51 -0.18 11.65
N ARG A 33 -9.28 -0.65 12.88
CA ARG A 33 -8.90 0.16 14.03
C ARG A 33 -7.54 0.82 13.82
N LEU A 34 -6.59 0.14 13.18
CA LEU A 34 -5.32 0.75 12.76
C LEU A 34 -5.53 1.96 11.85
N ARG A 35 -6.43 1.84 10.87
CA ARG A 35 -6.75 2.93 9.94
C ARG A 35 -7.42 4.10 10.64
N GLU A 36 -8.32 3.83 11.57
CA GLU A 36 -8.98 4.85 12.39
C GLU A 36 -7.95 5.63 13.23
N VAL A 37 -7.13 4.92 14.01
CA VAL A 37 -6.06 5.54 14.83
C VAL A 37 -5.09 6.32 13.96
N PHE A 38 -4.69 5.75 12.82
CA PHE A 38 -3.78 6.42 11.89
C PHE A 38 -4.37 7.73 11.36
N THR A 39 -5.61 7.70 10.90
CA THR A 39 -6.23 8.85 10.24
C THR A 39 -6.49 9.99 11.22
N ASN A 40 -6.89 9.66 12.45
CA ASN A 40 -7.28 10.65 13.45
C ASN A 40 -6.09 11.20 14.25
N HIS A 41 -5.10 10.36 14.57
CA HIS A 41 -4.02 10.75 15.51
C HIS A 41 -2.64 10.85 14.85
N THR A 42 -2.33 9.99 13.88
CA THR A 42 -0.97 9.92 13.32
C THR A 42 -0.80 10.80 12.10
N LYS A 43 -1.66 10.64 11.09
CA LYS A 43 -1.59 11.37 9.82
C LYS A 43 -1.57 12.91 9.98
N PRO A 44 -2.32 13.53 10.90
CA PRO A 44 -2.27 14.98 11.09
C PRO A 44 -0.88 15.50 11.53
N LEU A 45 -0.08 14.66 12.19
CA LEU A 45 1.27 15.02 12.66
C LEU A 45 2.31 15.06 11.52
N TYR A 46 1.97 14.56 10.33
CA TYR A 46 2.89 14.45 9.20
C TYR A 46 2.34 15.17 7.96
N PRO A 47 2.56 16.51 7.84
CA PRO A 47 2.01 17.31 6.75
C PRO A 47 2.34 16.80 5.35
N TRP A 48 3.54 16.23 5.17
CA TRP A 48 4.01 15.69 3.88
C TRP A 48 3.11 14.56 3.33
N MET A 49 2.35 13.86 4.19
CA MET A 49 1.43 12.80 3.77
C MET A 49 0.20 13.32 3.02
N LYS A 50 -0.14 14.61 3.15
CA LYS A 50 -1.27 15.22 2.44
C LYS A 50 -1.07 15.21 0.92
N ASN A 51 0.18 15.24 0.48
CA ASN A 51 0.56 15.26 -0.94
C ASN A 51 0.59 13.85 -1.57
N LEU A 52 0.17 12.81 -0.83
CA LEU A 52 0.23 11.42 -1.27
C LEU A 52 -1.15 10.77 -1.23
N SER A 53 -1.38 9.82 -2.14
CA SER A 53 -2.68 9.17 -2.26
C SER A 53 -3.07 8.48 -0.95
N SER A 54 -4.30 8.74 -0.52
CA SER A 54 -4.86 8.08 0.66
C SER A 54 -4.99 6.56 0.47
N ARG A 55 -5.09 6.08 -0.77
CA ARG A 55 -5.18 4.65 -1.08
C ARG A 55 -3.92 3.89 -0.67
N VAL A 56 -2.75 4.53 -0.71
CA VAL A 56 -1.48 3.88 -0.37
C VAL A 56 -1.44 3.38 1.07
N TYR A 57 -1.73 4.23 2.06
CA TYR A 57 -1.74 3.79 3.46
C TYR A 57 -2.89 2.83 3.74
N GLN A 58 -4.01 3.03 3.06
CA GLN A 58 -5.18 2.17 3.19
C GLN A 58 -4.89 0.73 2.76
N TYR A 59 -4.22 0.54 1.62
CA TYR A 59 -3.74 -0.77 1.16
C TYR A 59 -2.58 -1.29 2.00
N ALA A 60 -1.70 -0.43 2.52
CA ALA A 60 -0.65 -0.87 3.44
C ALA A 60 -1.23 -1.58 4.67
N PHE A 61 -2.28 -1.04 5.28
CA PHE A 61 -2.96 -1.67 6.42
C PHE A 61 -3.79 -2.89 6.05
N LEU A 62 -4.43 -2.90 4.87
CA LEU A 62 -5.12 -4.11 4.38
C LEU A 62 -4.13 -5.26 4.20
N ASN A 63 -3.01 -5.01 3.52
CA ASN A 63 -1.95 -6.00 3.31
C ASN A 63 -1.33 -6.49 4.63
N LEU A 64 -1.24 -5.62 5.64
CA LEU A 64 -0.80 -6.02 6.99
C LEU A 64 -1.81 -6.97 7.65
N GLY A 65 -3.11 -6.63 7.59
CA GLY A 65 -4.17 -7.48 8.13
C GLY A 65 -4.26 -8.84 7.42
N GLU A 66 -4.13 -8.86 6.09
CA GLU A 66 -4.03 -10.07 5.27
C GLU A 66 -2.83 -10.93 5.69
N ALA A 67 -1.66 -10.31 5.90
CA ALA A 67 -0.45 -11.02 6.31
C ALA A 67 -0.62 -11.69 7.68
N PHE A 68 -1.23 -11.01 8.65
CA PHE A 68 -1.56 -11.62 9.95
C PHE A 68 -2.61 -12.72 9.83
N LYS A 69 -3.66 -12.52 9.01
CA LYS A 69 -4.66 -13.56 8.74
C LYS A 69 -4.01 -14.84 8.22
N ARG A 70 -3.13 -14.72 7.23
CA ARG A 70 -2.36 -15.85 6.68
C ARG A 70 -1.44 -16.50 7.70
N PHE A 71 -0.79 -15.70 8.54
CA PHE A 71 0.04 -16.21 9.64
C PHE A 71 -0.77 -17.07 10.62
N PHE A 72 -1.93 -16.59 11.08
CA PHE A 72 -2.80 -17.36 11.99
C PHE A 72 -3.39 -18.62 11.34
N GLN A 73 -3.53 -18.64 10.02
CA GLN A 73 -3.96 -19.82 9.25
C GLN A 73 -2.80 -20.81 8.96
N GLY A 74 -1.57 -20.51 9.38
CA GLY A 74 -0.39 -21.33 9.04
C GLY A 74 0.07 -21.24 7.58
N LEU A 75 -0.53 -20.36 6.77
CA LEU A 75 -0.23 -20.17 5.35
C LEU A 75 0.89 -19.15 5.09
N GLY A 76 1.46 -18.57 6.15
CA GLY A 76 2.45 -17.51 6.05
C GLY A 76 3.29 -17.38 7.31
N LYS A 77 4.44 -16.72 7.18
CA LYS A 77 5.30 -16.38 8.31
C LYS A 77 4.81 -15.11 9.00
N TYR A 78 5.27 -14.90 10.23
CA TYR A 78 4.97 -13.68 10.97
C TYR A 78 5.37 -12.42 10.17
N PRO A 79 4.52 -11.39 10.09
CA PRO A 79 4.83 -10.16 9.37
C PRO A 79 6.10 -9.47 9.85
N ARG A 80 6.94 -8.99 8.94
CA ARG A 80 8.23 -8.34 9.26
C ARG A 80 8.25 -6.90 8.76
N PHE A 81 9.03 -6.07 9.44
CA PHE A 81 9.29 -4.70 8.97
C PHE A 81 9.88 -4.71 7.56
N LYS A 82 9.30 -3.87 6.69
CA LYS A 82 9.76 -3.64 5.32
C LYS A 82 10.98 -2.74 5.31
N LYS A 83 11.93 -3.02 4.41
CA LYS A 83 13.18 -2.27 4.22
C LYS A 83 13.13 -1.46 2.92
N LYS A 84 13.83 -0.32 2.88
CA LYS A 84 13.99 0.46 1.65
C LYS A 84 14.80 -0.31 0.62
N GLY A 85 14.43 -0.22 -0.65
CA GLY A 85 15.11 -0.91 -1.74
C GLY A 85 14.82 -2.41 -1.81
N ARG A 86 13.97 -2.95 -0.92
CA ARG A 86 13.52 -4.35 -0.97
C ARG A 86 12.02 -4.39 -1.10
N SER A 87 11.54 -4.86 -2.26
CA SER A 87 10.11 -4.99 -2.55
C SER A 87 9.35 -3.68 -2.36
N ASP A 88 9.93 -2.57 -2.82
CA ASP A 88 9.27 -1.26 -2.78
C ASP A 88 8.05 -1.30 -3.73
N SER A 89 6.85 -1.29 -3.15
CA SER A 89 5.60 -1.34 -3.89
C SER A 89 4.48 -0.60 -3.16
N PHE A 90 3.47 -0.19 -3.92
CA PHE A 90 2.25 0.39 -3.40
C PHE A 90 1.08 0.11 -4.34
N THR A 91 -0.11 0.01 -3.76
CA THR A 91 -1.34 -0.24 -4.50
C THR A 91 -2.23 1.00 -4.46
N ILE A 92 -2.84 1.31 -5.60
CA ILE A 92 -3.84 2.36 -5.74
C ILE A 92 -5.10 1.79 -6.37
N ASP A 93 -6.23 2.42 -6.10
CA ASP A 93 -7.50 2.17 -6.78
C ASP A 93 -8.16 3.51 -7.15
N ASN A 94 -9.25 3.42 -7.92
CA ASN A 94 -10.06 4.58 -8.28
C ASN A 94 -11.39 4.60 -7.50
N CYS A 95 -11.34 4.34 -6.19
CA CYS A 95 -12.53 4.41 -5.33
C CYS A 95 -13.67 3.49 -5.79
N GLY A 96 -13.36 2.32 -6.33
CA GLY A 96 -14.34 1.36 -6.85
C GLY A 96 -14.72 1.57 -8.33
N LYS A 97 -14.31 2.68 -8.94
CA LYS A 97 -14.44 2.86 -10.40
C LYS A 97 -13.38 2.02 -11.14
N PRO A 98 -13.71 1.50 -12.33
CA PRO A 98 -12.72 0.88 -13.19
C PRO A 98 -11.60 1.86 -13.57
N ILE A 99 -10.41 1.32 -13.78
CA ILE A 99 -9.25 1.97 -14.38
C ILE A 99 -9.02 1.27 -15.71
N GLU A 100 -9.17 2.04 -16.78
CA GLU A 100 -8.93 1.57 -18.14
C GLU A 100 -7.49 1.88 -18.54
N LEU A 101 -6.78 0.84 -18.94
CA LEU A 101 -5.42 0.90 -19.45
C LEU A 101 -5.49 0.55 -20.93
N ASN A 102 -5.17 1.53 -21.79
CA ASN A 102 -5.19 1.38 -23.24
C ASN A 102 -3.86 1.87 -23.83
N GLY A 103 -3.21 1.06 -24.65
CA GLY A 103 -1.97 1.41 -25.35
C GLY A 103 -0.77 1.62 -24.41
N TRP A 104 0.06 2.63 -24.71
CA TRP A 104 1.34 2.88 -24.00
C TRP A 104 1.27 3.95 -22.91
N SER A 105 0.14 4.65 -22.76
CA SER A 105 0.01 5.80 -21.87
C SER A 105 -1.25 5.70 -21.05
N HIS A 106 -1.11 5.69 -19.72
CA HIS A 106 -2.19 5.38 -18.80
C HIS A 106 -2.38 6.50 -17.78
N LYS A 107 -3.62 6.94 -17.61
CA LYS A 107 -3.96 7.94 -16.59
C LYS A 107 -4.28 7.23 -15.27
N LEU A 108 -3.36 7.30 -14.33
CA LEU A 108 -3.52 6.69 -13.02
C LEU A 108 -4.12 7.67 -12.00
N PRO A 109 -5.01 7.21 -11.11
CA PRO A 109 -5.54 8.03 -10.02
C PRO A 109 -4.42 8.62 -9.16
N PHE A 110 -4.48 9.92 -8.89
CA PHE A 110 -3.55 10.69 -8.04
C PHE A 110 -2.10 10.81 -8.56
N ILE A 111 -1.60 9.83 -9.33
CA ILE A 111 -0.24 9.84 -9.89
C ILE A 111 -0.15 10.66 -11.17
N GLY A 112 -1.21 10.66 -11.99
CA GLY A 112 -1.21 11.30 -13.30
C GLY A 112 -0.90 10.31 -14.43
N ILE A 113 -0.42 10.84 -15.56
CA ILE A 113 -0.14 10.05 -16.76
C ILE A 113 1.20 9.34 -16.60
N VAL A 114 1.21 8.02 -16.84
CA VAL A 114 2.42 7.20 -16.88
C VAL A 114 2.54 6.52 -18.24
N LYS A 115 3.77 6.36 -18.72
CA LYS A 115 4.06 5.62 -19.95
C LYS A 115 4.64 4.24 -19.61
N THR A 116 4.26 3.24 -20.37
CA THR A 116 4.78 1.87 -20.28
C THR A 116 5.61 1.53 -21.50
N TYR A 117 6.54 0.58 -21.33
CA TYR A 117 7.33 0.05 -22.45
C TYR A 117 6.49 -0.89 -23.33
N GLU A 118 5.55 -1.61 -22.72
CA GLU A 118 4.64 -2.52 -23.39
C GLU A 118 3.23 -1.93 -23.42
N PRO A 119 2.48 -2.11 -24.51
CA PRO A 119 1.08 -1.72 -24.54
C PRO A 119 0.28 -2.60 -23.59
N ILE A 120 -0.61 -1.99 -22.82
CA ILE A 120 -1.51 -2.69 -21.91
C ILE A 120 -2.94 -2.38 -22.35
N GLU A 121 -3.72 -3.44 -22.53
CA GLU A 121 -5.16 -3.37 -22.78
C GLU A 121 -5.89 -4.16 -21.69
N ALA A 122 -6.32 -3.45 -20.64
CA ALA A 122 -6.98 -4.08 -19.50
C ALA A 122 -7.86 -3.09 -18.73
N THR A 123 -8.93 -3.62 -18.16
CA THR A 123 -9.80 -2.90 -17.23
C THR A 123 -9.69 -3.52 -15.85
N THR A 124 -9.18 -2.77 -14.86
CA THR A 124 -9.01 -3.25 -13.49
C THR A 124 -9.55 -2.29 -12.45
N LYS A 125 -9.80 -2.77 -11.24
CA LYS A 125 -10.25 -1.95 -10.11
C LYS A 125 -9.09 -1.39 -9.29
N LYS A 126 -7.94 -2.07 -9.29
CA LYS A 126 -6.76 -1.71 -8.50
C LYS A 126 -5.51 -2.00 -9.30
N ILE A 127 -4.46 -1.23 -9.04
CA ILE A 127 -3.17 -1.38 -9.70
C ILE A 127 -2.10 -1.37 -8.62
N THR A 128 -1.18 -2.33 -8.68
CA THR A 128 0.00 -2.37 -7.83
C THR A 128 1.22 -1.96 -8.63
N ILE A 129 1.87 -0.89 -8.17
CA ILE A 129 3.12 -0.40 -8.73
C ILE A 129 4.26 -0.92 -7.88
N SER A 130 5.22 -1.61 -8.49
CA SER A 130 6.37 -2.18 -7.79
C SER A 130 7.69 -1.81 -8.47
N ARG A 131 8.76 -1.76 -7.69
CA ARG A 131 10.11 -1.46 -8.19
C ARG A 131 10.95 -2.73 -8.26
N GLN A 132 11.52 -3.01 -9.42
CA GLN A 132 12.44 -4.13 -9.66
C GLN A 132 13.59 -3.66 -10.54
N ALA A 133 14.82 -4.08 -10.25
CA ALA A 133 16.03 -3.76 -11.03
C ALA A 133 16.29 -2.27 -11.37
N GLY A 134 15.65 -1.33 -10.65
CA GLY A 134 15.75 0.10 -10.92
C GLY A 134 14.47 0.69 -11.49
N ASP A 135 13.71 -0.12 -12.22
CA ASP A 135 12.51 0.25 -12.97
C ASP A 135 11.21 0.04 -12.19
N TRP A 136 10.14 0.65 -12.69
CA TRP A 136 8.80 0.58 -12.10
C TRP A 136 7.86 -0.22 -13.01
N TYR A 137 7.18 -1.18 -12.41
CA TYR A 137 6.28 -2.11 -13.08
C TYR A 137 4.85 -1.92 -12.59
N LEU A 138 3.90 -2.00 -13.52
CA LEU A 138 2.47 -2.04 -13.25
C LEU A 138 2.01 -3.49 -13.20
N SER A 139 1.31 -3.85 -12.13
CA SER A 139 0.65 -5.13 -11.95
C SER A 139 -0.84 -4.89 -11.75
N ILE A 140 -1.64 -5.64 -12.50
CA ILE A 140 -3.08 -5.46 -12.71
C ILE A 140 -3.87 -6.54 -11.98
#